data_AF-A0A0A3IKE7-F1
#
_entry.id   AF-A0A0A3IKE7-F1
#
_cell.length_a   1.000
_cell.length_b   1.000
_cell.length_c   1.000
_cell.angle_alpha   90.00
_cell.angle_beta   90.00
_cell.angle_gamma   90.00
#
_symmetry.space_group_name_H-M   'P 1'
#
loop_
_entity.id
_entity.type
_entity.pdbx_description
1 polymer ?
#
loop_
_entity_poly.entity_id
_entity_poly.type
_entity_poly.pdbx_seq_one_letter_code
_entity_poly.pdbx_strand_id
1 'polypeptide(L)'
;MDLAIYSYVGILSLVLLFLMYNDKQKAIKKEWRIAEKTLFTLAITGGAIGGVLGMYLFRHKTKHNTFAFGFPLLAAIQVFIIVKLVSM
;
A
#
# COMPACT_ATOMS: atom_id res chain seq x y z
N MET A 1 -4.59 23.18 -1.00
CA MET A 1 -4.85 22.00 -1.86
C MET A 1 -3.89 20.88 -1.49
N ASP A 2 -2.62 21.19 -1.27
CA ASP A 2 -1.57 20.22 -0.91
C ASP A 2 -1.84 19.47 0.39
N LEU A 3 -2.30 20.17 1.43
CA LEU A 3 -2.68 19.54 2.71
C LEU A 3 -3.74 18.44 2.54
N ALA A 4 -4.70 18.63 1.62
CA ALA A 4 -5.74 17.64 1.34
C ALA A 4 -5.17 16.41 0.60
N ILE A 5 -4.21 16.62 -0.31
CA ILE A 5 -3.53 15.53 -1.02
C ILE A 5 -2.69 14.71 -0.05
N TYR A 6 -1.90 15.37 0.79
CA TYR A 6 -1.07 14.70 1.79
C TYR A 6 -1.91 13.94 2.82
N SER A 7 -3.02 14.52 3.30
CA SER A 7 -3.90 13.83 4.24
C SER A 7 -4.59 12.62 3.59
N TYR A 8 -5.05 12.75 2.34
CA TYR A 8 -5.66 11.65 1.58
C TYR A 8 -4.70 10.47 1.41
N VAL A 9 -3.47 10.73 0.93
CA VAL A 9 -2.43 9.71 0.75
C VAL A 9 -2.01 9.11 2.09
N GLY A 10 -1.90 9.93 3.14
CA GLY A 10 -1.58 9.49 4.49
C GLY A 10 -2.61 8.52 5.06
N ILE A 11 -3.90 8.86 4.94
CA ILE A 11 -5.00 8.01 5.40
C ILE A 11 -5.03 6.69 4.63
N LEU A 12 -4.96 6.71 3.29
CA LEU A 12 -4.96 5.48 2.51
C LEU A 12 -3.74 4.60 2.78
N SER A 13 -2.58 5.22 3.03
CA SER A 13 -1.37 4.50 3.43
C SER A 13 -1.56 3.79 4.78
N LEU A 14 -2.13 4.47 5.78
CA LEU A 14 -2.43 3.86 7.07
C LEU A 14 -3.46 2.73 6.98
N VAL A 15 -4.52 2.92 6.18
CA VAL A 15 -5.54 1.88 5.93
C VAL A 15 -4.90 0.66 5.29
N LEU A 16 -4.08 0.83 4.24
CA LEU A 16 -3.46 -0.29 3.55
C LEU A 16 -2.42 -1.01 4.44
N LEU A 17 -1.65 -0.26 5.23
CA LEU A 17 -0.75 -0.79 6.24
C LEU A 17 -1.50 -1.71 7.22
N PHE A 18 -2.62 -1.24 7.77
CA PHE A 18 -3.44 -2.00 8.70
C PHE A 18 -4.05 -3.26 8.05
N LEU A 19 -4.51 -3.16 6.81
CA LEU A 19 -5.03 -4.33 6.09
C LEU A 19 -3.96 -5.39 5.84
N MET A 20 -2.73 -4.99 5.54
CA MET A 20 -1.61 -5.94 5.41
C MET A 20 -1.25 -6.61 6.74
N TYR A 21 -1.30 -5.87 7.85
CA TYR A 21 -1.15 -6.44 9.19
C TYR A 21 -2.26 -7.46 9.46
N ASN A 22 -3.52 -7.09 9.21
CA ASN A 22 -4.66 -7.97 9.41
C ASN A 22 -4.57 -9.22 8.53
N ASP A 23 -4.17 -9.10 7.25
CA ASP A 23 -3.98 -10.27 6.38
C ASP A 23 -2.88 -11.21 6.92
N LYS A 24 -1.81 -10.64 7.48
CA LYS A 24 -0.76 -11.43 8.13
C LYS A 24 -1.30 -12.19 9.34
N GLN A 25 -2.11 -11.55 10.19
CA GLN A 25 -2.73 -12.21 11.34
C GLN A 25 -3.69 -13.32 10.91
N LYS A 26 -4.53 -13.07 9.90
CA LYS A 26 -5.43 -14.08 9.33
C LYS A 26 -4.67 -15.28 8.77
N ALA A 27 -3.53 -15.05 8.10
CA ALA A 27 -2.66 -16.13 7.63
C ALA A 27 -2.11 -16.99 8.78
N ILE A 28 -1.77 -16.39 9.92
CA ILE A 28 -1.31 -17.11 11.12
C ILE A 28 -2.45 -17.93 11.73
N LYS A 29 -3.65 -17.33 11.82
CA LYS A 29 -4.86 -17.96 12.37
C LYS A 29 -5.53 -18.97 11.42
N LYS A 30 -4.99 -19.17 10.21
CA LYS A 30 -5.57 -20.00 9.14
C LYS A 30 -7.00 -19.57 8.74
N GLU A 31 -7.27 -18.28 8.83
CA GLU A 31 -8.53 -17.66 8.43
C GLU A 31 -8.53 -17.22 6.96
N TRP A 32 -9.71 -16.88 6.45
CA TRP A 32 -9.86 -16.37 5.08
C TRP A 32 -9.09 -15.07 4.87
N ARG A 33 -8.16 -15.09 3.92
CA ARG A 33 -7.27 -13.97 3.59
C ARG A 33 -7.95 -12.92 2.72
N ILE A 34 -7.45 -11.69 2.82
CA ILE A 34 -7.87 -10.56 1.98
C ILE A 34 -7.41 -10.84 0.54
N ALA A 35 -8.31 -10.61 -0.42
CA ALA A 35 -7.98 -10.79 -1.82
C ALA A 35 -6.89 -9.80 -2.24
N GLU A 36 -5.88 -10.28 -2.98
CA GLU A 36 -4.74 -9.45 -3.42
C GLU A 36 -5.20 -8.23 -4.22
N LYS A 37 -6.23 -8.41 -5.06
CA LYS A 37 -6.86 -7.33 -5.81
C LYS A 37 -7.27 -6.15 -4.92
N THR A 38 -7.80 -6.39 -3.72
CA THR A 38 -8.21 -5.33 -2.79
C THR A 38 -7.02 -4.53 -2.30
N LEU A 39 -5.90 -5.22 -1.99
CA LEU A 39 -4.67 -4.56 -1.56
C LEU A 39 -4.06 -3.73 -2.70
N PHE A 40 -4.08 -4.25 -3.93
CA PHE A 40 -3.59 -3.52 -5.11
C PHE A 40 -4.49 -2.35 -5.50
N THR A 41 -5.82 -2.48 -5.41
CA THR A 41 -6.74 -1.37 -5.66
C THR A 41 -6.48 -0.22 -4.70
N LEU A 42 -6.33 -0.50 -3.40
CA LEU A 42 -5.97 0.52 -2.41
C LEU A 42 -4.58 1.10 -2.63
N ALA A 43 -3.64 0.28 -3.08
CA ALA A 43 -2.32 0.77 -3.48
C ALA A 43 -2.45 1.79 -4.62
N ILE A 44 -3.20 1.47 -5.67
CA ILE A 44 -3.40 2.34 -6.84
C ILE A 44 -4.10 3.65 -6.47
N THR A 45 -5.10 3.63 -5.59
CA THR A 45 -5.88 4.83 -5.24
C THR A 45 -5.11 5.83 -4.38
N GLY A 46 -4.09 5.42 -3.63
CA GLY A 46 -3.29 6.34 -2.81
C GLY A 46 -2.52 5.70 -1.67
N GLY A 47 -2.65 4.38 -1.46
CA GLY A 47 -2.06 3.67 -0.33
C GLY A 47 -0.72 3.01 -0.62
N ALA A 48 -0.13 3.16 -1.82
CA ALA A 48 1.02 2.35 -2.22
C ALA A 48 2.22 2.48 -1.27
N ILE A 49 2.47 3.67 -0.73
CA ILE A 49 3.53 3.92 0.27
C ILE A 49 3.29 3.08 1.52
N GLY A 50 2.08 3.13 2.09
CA GLY A 50 1.70 2.31 3.23
C GLY A 50 1.72 0.80 2.94
N GLY A 51 1.42 0.42 1.70
CA GLY A 51 1.55 -0.96 1.23
C GLY A 51 3.00 -1.45 1.20
N VAL A 52 3.93 -0.67 0.65
CA VAL A 52 5.36 -1.00 0.67
C VAL A 52 5.87 -1.10 2.12
N LEU A 53 5.51 -0.15 2.98
CA LEU A 53 5.85 -0.20 4.40
C LEU A 53 5.30 -1.46 5.08
N GLY A 54 4.03 -1.79 4.84
CA GLY A 54 3.37 -2.97 5.41
C GLY A 54 4.02 -4.27 4.94
N MET A 55 4.46 -4.33 3.69
CA MET A 55 5.19 -5.46 3.15
C MET A 55 6.48 -5.73 3.93
N TYR A 56 7.31 -4.71 4.13
CA TYR A 56 8.59 -4.89 4.82
C TYR A 56 8.43 -5.07 6.33
N LEU A 57 7.54 -4.29 6.98
CA LEU A 57 7.31 -4.38 8.42
C LEU A 57 6.74 -5.73 8.85
N PHE A 58 5.75 -6.25 8.12
CA PHE A 58 5.08 -7.51 8.47
C PHE A 58 5.65 -8.73 7.72
N ARG A 59 6.72 -8.52 6.94
CA ARG A 59 7.30 -9.52 6.03
C ARG A 59 6.20 -10.18 5.18
N HIS A 60 5.32 -9.34 4.65
CA HIS A 60 4.13 -9.75 3.94
C HIS A 60 4.46 -9.93 2.45
N LYS A 61 4.52 -11.18 2.00
CA LYS A 61 4.70 -11.53 0.57
C LYS A 61 5.88 -10.82 -0.11
N THR A 62 6.96 -10.56 0.62
CA THR A 62 8.17 -9.89 0.10
C THR A 62 8.91 -10.70 -0.98
N LYS A 63 8.71 -12.02 -1.03
CA LYS A 63 9.24 -12.92 -2.07
C LYS A 63 8.27 -13.19 -3.21
N HIS A 64 7.03 -12.70 -3.13
CA HIS A 64 6.04 -12.92 -4.17
C HIS A 64 6.21 -11.86 -5.25
N ASN A 65 6.59 -12.25 -6.46
CA ASN A 65 7.01 -11.33 -7.52
C ASN A 65 5.99 -10.20 -7.76
N THR A 66 4.70 -10.50 -7.76
CA THR A 66 3.66 -9.46 -7.95
C THR A 66 3.71 -8.39 -6.87
N PHE A 67 3.96 -8.76 -5.61
CA PHE A 67 4.08 -7.81 -4.50
C PHE A 67 5.45 -7.13 -4.51
N ALA A 68 6.52 -7.93 -4.65
CA ALA A 68 7.90 -7.47 -4.60
C ALA A 68 8.23 -6.41 -5.66
N PHE A 69 7.65 -6.52 -6.86
CA PHE A 69 7.82 -5.52 -7.92
C PHE A 69 6.63 -4.56 -8.01
N GLY A 70 5.40 -5.05 -7.85
CA GLY A 70 4.20 -4.25 -8.06
C GLY A 70 4.04 -3.12 -7.04
N PHE A 71 4.22 -3.37 -5.74
CA PHE A 71 4.06 -2.33 -4.72
C PHE A 71 5.14 -1.24 -4.81
N PRO A 72 6.44 -1.56 -4.93
CA PRO A 72 7.47 -0.53 -5.13
C PRO A 72 7.27 0.27 -6.41
N LEU A 73 6.88 -0.37 -7.52
CA LEU A 73 6.59 0.31 -8.78
C LEU A 73 5.40 1.27 -8.64
N LEU A 74 4.30 0.83 -8.03
CA LEU A 74 3.14 1.67 -7.78
C LEU A 74 3.48 2.84 -6.85
N ALA A 75 4.27 2.61 -5.80
CA ALA A 75 4.72 3.67 -4.91
C ALA A 75 5.58 4.71 -5.64
N ALA A 76 6.50 4.28 -6.51
CA ALA A 76 7.31 5.18 -7.32
C ALA A 76 6.46 6.05 -8.26
N ILE A 77 5.48 5.44 -8.93
CA ILE A 77 4.53 6.16 -9.81
C ILE A 77 3.72 7.17 -8.98
N GLN A 78 3.21 6.78 -7.81
CA GLN A 78 2.46 7.67 -6.94
C GLN A 78 3.27 8.87 -6.46
N VAL A 79 4.51 8.63 -6.00
CA VAL A 79 5.41 9.70 -5.58
C VAL A 79 5.65 10.67 -6.72
N PHE A 80 5.90 10.16 -7.94
CA PHE A 80 6.07 11.01 -9.12
C PHE A 80 4.83 11.89 -9.40
N ILE A 81 3.63 11.30 -9.36
CA ILE A 81 2.37 12.04 -9.57
C ILE A 81 2.19 13.10 -8.48
N ILE A 82 2.37 12.75 -7.20
CA ILE A 82 2.21 13.68 -6.07
C ILE A 82 3.18 14.85 -6.20
N VAL A 83 4.46 14.58 -6.51
CA VAL A 83 5.47 15.64 -6.69
C VAL A 83 5.09 16.56 -7.83
N LYS A 84 4.64 16.02 -8.97
CA LYS A 84 4.20 16.84 -10.11
C LYS A 84 2.97 17.68 -9.78
N LEU A 85 2.02 17.14 -9.02
CA LEU A 85 0.77 17.82 -8.71
C LEU A 85 0.95 18.91 -7.66
N VAL A 86 1.85 18.71 -6.69
CA VAL A 86 2.18 19.73 -5.67
C VAL A 86 3.14 20.80 -6.21
N SER A 87 3.95 20.48 -7.21
CA SER A 87 4.91 21.44 -7.81
C SER A 87 4.29 22.31 -8.91
N MET A 88 3.01 22.11 -9.25
CA MET A 88 2.28 22.83 -10.30
C MET A 88 1.40 23.91 -9.68
#